data_AF-A0A8T6FY03-F1
#
_entry.id   AF-A0A8T6FY03-F1
#
_cell.length_a   1.000
_cell.length_b   1.000
_cell.length_c   1.000
_cell.angle_alpha   90.00
_cell.angle_beta   90.00
_cell.angle_gamma   90.00
#
_symmetry.space_group_name_H-M   'P 1'
#
loop_
_entity.id
_entity.type
_entity.pdbx_description
1 polymer ?
#
loop_
_entity_poly.entity_id
_entity_poly.type
_entity_poly.pdbx_seq_one_letter_code
_entity_poly.pdbx_strand_id
1 'polypeptide(L)'
;MAGRDVDDRSPTEPGAPVVIPTRESLDQGERNRVKTAKAYLKSRLSERVTVDWALRLEPTQRVERFAIMELLDGHPAPAIKEPYAITWRLIQESWSYRASEKSHSLAVHDIRKRVRAGECSGVLVEEIADLVAPCLEVRSLESRPWLPVKRTRAPKRFQDLLAANLTSISLRSVFGDRPVDLGLAEISDVPFLVSLASTLTARVDHGLYIAHRIYGEKKNWTPSESPARVFFDYRGDEEKDPDSFSRGLAPSVKLLHMTVARIAEIDASAALPFIWHWRHSVSDVYRRLWAVLARDARMVPAKDVGEFLLSLDEYEFWNLTMFPEFAELRALRFANLDEEARQSIARRLQQGPPRDLWPRKLKAREVKNYQRHFIAREFRRIEIAGGELSAELQEWVDMATGEFAYLLNMTIDYGFRGRSERSGQAPSSESSGRYDELEGEYRLRALGVDLA
;
A
#
# COMPACT_ATOMS: atom_id res chain seq x y z
N MET A 1 24.93 26.96 -56.47
CA MET A 1 23.54 27.28 -56.07
C MET A 1 22.95 26.07 -55.38
N ALA A 2 22.11 26.31 -54.37
CA ALA A 2 21.46 25.37 -53.44
C ALA A 2 22.32 24.91 -52.25
N GLY A 3 22.18 25.66 -51.16
CA GLY A 3 22.61 25.30 -49.82
C GLY A 3 21.67 24.25 -49.20
N ARG A 4 22.22 23.51 -48.23
CA ARG A 4 21.45 22.68 -47.30
C ARG A 4 21.56 23.33 -45.93
N ASP A 5 20.42 23.76 -45.42
CA ASP A 5 20.22 24.25 -44.07
C ASP A 5 20.52 23.13 -43.06
N VAL A 6 21.27 23.53 -42.04
CA VAL A 6 21.51 22.80 -40.80
C VAL A 6 20.30 23.05 -39.90
N ASP A 7 19.46 22.04 -39.69
CA ASP A 7 18.37 22.09 -38.70
C ASP A 7 19.00 21.83 -37.31
N ASP A 8 19.32 22.93 -36.63
CA ASP A 8 19.79 23.00 -35.25
C ASP A 8 18.64 22.66 -34.30
N ARG A 9 18.53 21.38 -33.93
CA ARG A 9 17.63 20.93 -32.86
C ARG A 9 18.45 20.71 -31.60
N SER A 10 18.50 21.75 -30.77
CA SER A 10 18.90 21.65 -29.37
C SER A 10 18.08 20.54 -28.67
N PRO A 11 18.71 19.69 -27.84
CA PRO A 11 17.96 18.76 -27.00
C PRO A 11 17.19 19.57 -25.95
N THR A 12 15.87 19.41 -25.95
CA THR A 12 14.99 19.89 -24.86
C THR A 12 15.48 19.32 -23.53
N GLU A 13 15.82 20.22 -22.61
CA GLU A 13 16.22 19.91 -21.24
C GLU A 13 15.20 19.02 -20.51
N PRO A 14 15.66 18.13 -19.61
CA PRO A 14 14.79 17.26 -18.83
C PRO A 14 13.87 18.09 -17.93
N GLY A 15 12.57 17.77 -17.97
CA GLY A 15 11.49 18.51 -17.32
C GLY A 15 11.75 18.76 -15.83
N ALA A 16 11.96 20.04 -15.50
CA ALA A 16 12.05 20.52 -14.13
C ALA A 16 10.80 20.13 -13.31
N PRO A 17 10.94 19.89 -12.00
CA PRO A 17 9.79 19.67 -11.13
C PRO A 17 8.81 20.83 -11.27
N VAL A 18 7.56 20.51 -11.57
CA VAL A 18 6.49 21.52 -11.72
C VAL A 18 6.13 22.03 -10.33
N VAL A 19 6.80 23.09 -9.91
CA VAL A 19 6.47 23.87 -8.72
C VAL A 19 5.28 24.76 -9.07
N ILE A 20 4.23 24.76 -8.24
CA ILE A 20 3.15 25.76 -8.38
C ILE A 20 3.82 27.14 -8.29
N PRO A 21 3.74 27.97 -9.35
CA PRO A 21 4.51 29.21 -9.42
C PRO A 21 4.16 30.12 -8.24
N THR A 22 5.15 30.80 -7.67
CA THR A 22 4.87 31.94 -6.80
C THR A 22 4.40 33.11 -7.67
N ARG A 23 3.59 34.02 -7.12
CA ARG A 23 3.08 35.20 -7.87
C ARG A 23 4.19 36.01 -8.54
N GLU A 24 5.39 35.97 -7.97
CA GLU A 24 6.60 36.65 -8.45
C GLU A 24 7.19 35.99 -9.71
N SER A 25 6.98 34.69 -9.90
CA SER A 25 7.50 33.90 -11.03
C SER A 25 6.63 33.96 -12.31
N LEU A 26 5.48 34.64 -12.26
CA LEU A 26 4.56 34.77 -13.39
C LEU A 26 4.88 36.01 -14.24
N ASP A 27 4.91 35.83 -15.56
CA ASP A 27 5.04 36.94 -16.50
C ASP A 27 3.76 37.80 -16.58
N GLN A 28 3.82 38.94 -17.28
CA GLN A 28 2.69 39.87 -17.36
C GLN A 28 1.48 39.28 -18.10
N GLY A 29 1.70 38.43 -19.09
CA GLY A 29 0.64 37.73 -19.83
C GLY A 29 -0.05 36.68 -18.97
N GLU A 30 0.73 35.91 -18.21
CA GLU A 30 0.25 34.93 -17.24
C GLU A 30 -0.56 35.59 -16.11
N ARG A 31 -0.08 36.72 -15.57
CA ARG A 31 -0.82 37.50 -14.56
C ARG A 31 -2.20 37.95 -15.06
N ASN A 32 -2.30 38.35 -16.32
CA ASN A 32 -3.58 38.72 -16.93
C ASN A 32 -4.50 37.50 -17.09
N ARG A 33 -3.96 36.35 -17.51
CA ARG A 33 -4.71 35.08 -17.58
C ARG A 33 -5.21 34.63 -16.21
N VAL A 34 -4.40 34.75 -15.16
CA VAL A 34 -4.81 34.47 -13.77
C VAL A 34 -6.00 35.34 -13.38
N LYS A 35 -5.96 36.65 -13.65
CA LYS A 35 -7.07 37.56 -13.33
C LYS A 35 -8.37 37.16 -14.04
N THR A 36 -8.29 36.83 -15.33
CA THR A 36 -9.45 36.39 -16.12
C THR A 36 -10.00 35.06 -15.59
N ALA A 37 -9.13 34.08 -15.31
CA ALA A 37 -9.52 32.80 -14.74
C ALA A 37 -10.19 32.96 -13.37
N LYS A 38 -9.65 33.80 -12.49
CA LYS A 38 -10.25 34.10 -11.17
C LYS A 38 -11.62 34.74 -11.30
N ALA A 39 -11.80 35.70 -12.22
CA ALA A 39 -13.09 36.33 -12.46
C ALA A 39 -14.14 35.32 -12.92
N TYR A 40 -13.76 34.39 -13.79
CA TYR A 40 -14.63 33.30 -14.27
C TYR A 40 -14.98 32.29 -13.16
N LEU A 41 -14.04 31.95 -12.30
CA LEU A 41 -14.21 30.91 -11.28
C LEU A 41 -15.00 31.38 -10.05
N LYS A 42 -15.00 32.67 -9.74
CA LYS A 42 -15.54 33.22 -8.47
C LYS A 42 -16.98 32.79 -8.14
N SER A 43 -17.84 32.64 -9.13
CA SER A 43 -19.24 32.20 -8.93
C SER A 43 -19.49 30.72 -9.22
N ARG A 44 -18.45 29.97 -9.62
CA ARG A 44 -18.60 28.63 -10.22
C ARG A 44 -17.92 27.51 -9.44
N LEU A 45 -17.31 27.82 -8.29
CA LEU A 45 -16.66 26.83 -7.43
C LEU A 45 -17.63 25.79 -6.84
N SER A 46 -18.93 26.10 -6.79
CA SER A 46 -19.97 25.14 -6.39
C SER A 46 -20.63 24.41 -7.56
N GLU A 47 -20.01 24.45 -8.75
CA GLU A 47 -20.48 23.74 -9.93
C GLU A 47 -19.66 22.48 -10.18
N ARG A 48 -20.34 21.37 -10.45
CA ARG A 48 -19.72 20.10 -10.82
C ARG A 48 -18.82 20.21 -12.05
N VAL A 49 -19.24 20.99 -13.05
CA VAL A 49 -18.48 21.19 -14.30
C VAL A 49 -17.11 21.82 -14.01
N THR A 50 -17.04 22.74 -13.05
CA THR A 50 -15.78 23.37 -12.64
C THR A 50 -14.85 22.38 -11.95
N VAL A 51 -15.40 21.49 -11.11
CA VAL A 51 -14.65 20.40 -10.48
C VAL A 51 -14.10 19.44 -11.54
N ASP A 52 -14.96 18.97 -12.46
CA ASP A 52 -14.55 18.06 -13.54
C ASP A 52 -13.50 18.70 -14.47
N TRP A 53 -13.60 20.01 -14.75
CA TRP A 53 -12.57 20.75 -15.48
C TRP A 53 -11.25 20.81 -14.72
N ALA A 54 -11.27 21.14 -13.43
CA ALA A 54 -10.05 21.20 -12.61
C ALA A 54 -9.34 19.84 -12.52
N LEU A 55 -10.10 18.74 -12.42
CA LEU A 55 -9.55 17.38 -12.39
C LEU A 55 -8.87 16.95 -13.70
N ARG A 56 -9.10 17.67 -14.81
CA ARG A 56 -8.47 17.43 -16.11
C ARG A 56 -7.28 18.37 -16.37
N LEU A 57 -6.97 19.28 -15.44
CA LEU A 57 -5.83 20.16 -15.60
C LEU A 57 -4.53 19.37 -15.47
N GLU A 58 -3.67 19.46 -16.48
CA GLU A 58 -2.33 18.90 -16.46
C GLU A 58 -1.36 19.75 -15.61
N PRO A 59 -0.24 19.21 -15.11
CA PRO A 59 0.77 19.99 -14.40
C PRO A 59 1.29 21.19 -15.20
N THR A 60 1.35 21.08 -16.52
CA THR A 60 1.78 22.16 -17.43
C THR A 60 0.80 23.34 -17.48
N GLN A 61 -0.45 23.15 -17.08
CA GLN A 61 -1.48 24.20 -16.99
C GLN A 61 -1.37 24.95 -15.65
N ARG A 62 -0.16 25.46 -15.40
CA ARG A 62 0.24 26.06 -14.11
C ARG A 62 -0.53 27.34 -13.77
N VAL A 63 -0.96 28.09 -14.79
CA VAL A 63 -1.67 29.37 -14.64
C VAL A 63 -3.08 29.13 -14.08
N GLU A 64 -3.79 28.15 -14.64
CA GLU A 64 -5.13 27.76 -14.22
C GLU A 64 -5.13 27.17 -12.82
N ARG A 65 -4.18 26.27 -12.53
CA ARG A 65 -3.99 25.72 -11.17
C ARG A 65 -3.66 26.82 -10.17
N PHE A 66 -2.76 27.74 -10.50
CA PHE A 66 -2.42 28.87 -9.64
C PHE A 66 -3.61 29.80 -9.39
N ALA A 67 -4.42 30.09 -10.41
CA ALA A 67 -5.62 30.90 -10.27
C ALA A 67 -6.63 30.28 -9.29
N ILE A 68 -6.77 28.96 -9.30
CA ILE A 68 -7.63 28.22 -8.36
C ILE A 68 -7.05 28.31 -6.94
N MET A 69 -5.74 28.04 -6.76
CA MET A 69 -5.08 28.15 -5.45
C MET A 69 -5.23 29.55 -4.85
N GLU A 70 -4.89 30.60 -5.60
CA GLU A 70 -4.97 31.99 -5.12
C GLU A 70 -6.43 32.44 -4.86
N LEU A 71 -7.41 31.82 -5.51
CA LEU A 71 -8.83 32.09 -5.26
C LEU A 71 -9.33 31.39 -3.99
N LEU A 72 -8.88 30.17 -3.72
CA LEU A 72 -9.26 29.38 -2.55
C LEU A 72 -8.57 29.90 -1.27
N ASP A 73 -7.30 30.30 -1.38
CA ASP A 73 -6.49 30.79 -0.24
C ASP A 73 -6.58 32.33 -0.05
N GLY A 74 -7.21 33.02 -1.00
CA GLY A 74 -7.34 34.47 -1.00
C GLY A 74 -8.24 35.01 0.12
N HIS A 75 -8.04 36.27 0.52
CA HIS A 75 -8.89 36.95 1.49
C HIS A 75 -9.80 37.99 0.81
N PRO A 76 -11.12 37.99 1.06
CA PRO A 76 -11.87 36.97 1.81
C PRO A 76 -12.01 35.67 1.00
N ALA A 77 -11.89 34.53 1.68
CA ALA A 77 -12.06 33.23 1.05
C ALA A 77 -13.50 33.09 0.52
N PRO A 78 -13.70 32.48 -0.66
CA PRO A 78 -15.03 32.26 -1.19
C PRO A 78 -15.83 31.35 -0.23
N ALA A 79 -17.07 31.74 0.06
CA ALA A 79 -17.98 30.95 0.89
C ALA A 79 -18.48 29.71 0.11
N ILE A 80 -17.63 28.68 0.02
CA ILE A 80 -17.95 27.41 -0.62
C ILE A 80 -18.67 26.50 0.40
N LYS A 81 -19.81 25.94 0.00
CA LYS A 81 -20.58 25.01 0.83
C LYS A 81 -20.07 23.58 0.68
N GLU A 82 -20.31 22.75 1.68
CA GLU A 82 -20.11 21.30 1.54
C GLU A 82 -21.10 20.71 0.50
N PRO A 83 -20.70 19.70 -0.29
CA PRO A 83 -19.42 18.97 -0.24
C PRO A 83 -18.30 19.57 -1.12
N TYR A 84 -18.48 20.75 -1.71
CA TYR A 84 -17.50 21.35 -2.62
C TYR A 84 -16.25 21.86 -1.89
N ALA A 85 -16.39 22.36 -0.66
CA ALA A 85 -15.26 22.88 0.11
C ALA A 85 -14.20 21.79 0.36
N ILE A 86 -14.60 20.62 0.88
CA ILE A 86 -13.68 19.49 1.04
C ILE A 86 -13.15 18.98 -0.31
N THR A 87 -13.98 18.98 -1.37
CA THR A 87 -13.57 18.56 -2.72
C THR A 87 -12.41 19.40 -3.24
N TRP A 88 -12.49 20.73 -3.09
CA TRP A 88 -11.42 21.63 -3.50
C TRP A 88 -10.15 21.42 -2.68
N ARG A 89 -10.24 21.24 -1.36
CA ARG A 89 -9.07 20.91 -0.53
C ARG A 89 -8.35 19.65 -0.99
N LEU A 90 -9.11 18.59 -1.30
CA LEU A 90 -8.55 17.34 -1.84
C LEU A 90 -7.85 17.56 -3.19
N ILE A 91 -8.41 18.41 -4.06
CA ILE A 91 -7.78 18.76 -5.33
C ILE A 91 -6.47 19.54 -5.11
N GLN A 92 -6.49 20.58 -4.27
CA GLN A 92 -5.29 21.38 -3.95
C GLN A 92 -4.17 20.50 -3.38
N GLU A 93 -4.50 19.61 -2.45
CA GLU A 93 -3.53 18.70 -1.86
C GLU A 93 -2.96 17.72 -2.89
N SER A 94 -3.82 17.15 -3.76
CA SER A 94 -3.35 16.26 -4.82
C SER A 94 -2.38 16.92 -5.80
N TRP A 95 -2.51 18.23 -6.02
CA TRP A 95 -1.59 19.00 -6.88
C TRP A 95 -0.29 19.37 -6.19
N SER A 96 -0.28 19.39 -4.86
CA SER A 96 0.91 19.73 -4.08
C SER A 96 1.94 18.60 -4.10
N TYR A 97 1.52 17.38 -4.47
CA TYR A 97 2.43 16.24 -4.60
C TYR A 97 3.23 16.31 -5.91
N ARG A 98 4.56 16.27 -5.79
CA ARG A 98 5.50 16.61 -6.87
C ARG A 98 5.81 15.49 -7.86
N ALA A 99 5.25 14.30 -7.66
CA ALA A 99 5.83 13.11 -8.26
C ALA A 99 5.11 12.71 -9.56
N SER A 100 5.63 13.19 -10.70
CA SER A 100 5.24 12.64 -12.00
C SER A 100 5.86 11.25 -12.17
N GLU A 101 5.08 10.28 -12.66
CA GLU A 101 5.54 8.89 -12.84
C GLU A 101 6.81 8.77 -13.70
N LYS A 102 7.04 9.72 -14.63
CA LYS A 102 8.23 9.76 -15.50
C LYS A 102 9.51 10.22 -14.76
N SER A 103 9.36 10.96 -13.65
CA SER A 103 10.48 11.43 -12.81
C SER A 103 11.02 10.32 -11.89
N HIS A 104 10.19 9.33 -11.58
CA HIS A 104 10.51 8.30 -10.60
C HIS A 104 11.64 7.36 -11.01
N SER A 105 11.74 6.96 -12.28
CA SER A 105 12.79 6.04 -12.72
C SER A 105 14.19 6.65 -12.60
N LEU A 106 14.32 7.93 -12.95
CA LEU A 106 15.56 8.70 -12.78
C LEU A 106 15.87 8.91 -11.29
N ALA A 107 14.88 9.31 -10.48
CA ALA A 107 15.05 9.49 -9.05
C ALA A 107 15.51 8.19 -8.35
N VAL A 108 14.90 7.04 -8.69
CA VAL A 108 15.32 5.72 -8.18
C VAL A 108 16.78 5.44 -8.54
N HIS A 109 17.17 5.67 -9.80
CA HIS A 109 18.53 5.45 -10.26
C HIS A 109 19.55 6.33 -9.51
N ASP A 110 19.23 7.62 -9.33
CA ASP A 110 20.11 8.58 -8.68
C ASP A 110 20.28 8.27 -7.18
N ILE A 111 19.18 7.94 -6.50
CA ILE A 111 19.21 7.49 -5.09
C ILE A 111 20.09 6.23 -4.97
N ARG A 112 19.88 5.23 -5.83
CA ARG A 112 20.70 3.99 -5.81
C ARG A 112 22.18 4.28 -6.00
N LYS A 113 22.52 5.15 -6.94
CA LYS A 113 23.91 5.54 -7.22
C LYS A 113 24.55 6.19 -5.99
N ARG A 114 23.83 7.08 -5.31
CA ARG A 114 24.29 7.79 -4.11
C ARG A 114 24.46 6.86 -2.91
N VAL A 115 23.48 5.99 -2.67
CA VAL A 115 23.57 4.96 -1.61
C VAL A 115 24.79 4.05 -1.84
N ARG A 116 24.99 3.56 -3.07
CA ARG A 116 26.14 2.71 -3.41
C ARG A 116 27.48 3.43 -3.33
N ALA A 117 27.48 4.76 -3.47
CA ALA A 117 28.66 5.58 -3.24
C ALA A 117 28.95 5.81 -1.74
N GLY A 118 28.13 5.26 -0.84
CA GLY A 118 28.28 5.41 0.60
C GLY A 118 27.74 6.72 1.17
N GLU A 119 26.90 7.44 0.41
CA GLU A 119 26.33 8.69 0.91
C GLU A 119 25.34 8.42 2.05
N CYS A 120 25.55 9.10 3.18
CA CYS A 120 24.68 9.03 4.37
C CYS A 120 24.23 10.44 4.79
N SER A 121 23.70 11.22 3.84
CA SER A 121 23.28 12.61 4.09
C SER A 121 21.79 12.72 4.44
N GLY A 122 21.41 13.75 5.19
CA GLY A 122 20.00 14.05 5.48
C GLY A 122 19.18 14.40 4.23
N VAL A 123 19.83 14.91 3.17
CA VAL A 123 19.18 15.15 1.88
C VAL A 123 18.75 13.83 1.24
N LEU A 124 19.63 12.83 1.27
CA LEU A 124 19.32 11.50 0.76
C LEU A 124 18.19 10.82 1.57
N VAL A 125 18.15 11.04 2.89
CA VAL A 125 17.03 10.57 3.73
C VAL A 125 15.69 11.11 3.24
N GLU A 126 15.57 12.43 3.04
CA GLU A 126 14.33 13.04 2.55
C GLU A 126 13.98 12.56 1.13
N GLU A 127 14.96 12.45 0.24
CA GLU A 127 14.72 11.96 -1.13
C GLU A 127 14.20 10.51 -1.15
N ILE A 128 14.78 9.62 -0.34
CA ILE A 128 14.30 8.23 -0.21
C ILE A 128 12.88 8.22 0.35
N ALA A 129 12.62 8.97 1.41
CA ALA A 129 11.31 9.00 2.06
C ALA A 129 10.23 9.60 1.16
N ASP A 130 10.54 10.66 0.42
CA ASP A 130 9.64 11.31 -0.54
C ASP A 130 9.36 10.43 -1.75
N LEU A 131 10.33 9.64 -2.21
CA LEU A 131 10.14 8.69 -3.30
C LEU A 131 9.00 7.71 -3.00
N VAL A 132 8.94 7.19 -1.76
CA VAL A 132 7.95 6.20 -1.33
C VAL A 132 6.75 6.79 -0.61
N ALA A 133 6.66 8.12 -0.49
CA ALA A 133 5.67 8.78 0.32
C ALA A 133 4.23 8.47 -0.18
N PRO A 134 3.32 8.09 0.72
CA PRO A 134 1.90 8.02 0.40
C PRO A 134 1.34 9.41 0.11
N CYS A 135 0.54 9.51 -0.95
CA CYS A 135 -0.04 10.77 -1.41
C CYS A 135 -1.50 10.59 -1.83
N LEU A 136 -2.20 11.71 -1.91
CA LEU A 136 -3.60 11.76 -2.32
C LEU A 136 -3.70 11.80 -3.85
N GLU A 137 -4.38 10.81 -4.41
CA GLU A 137 -4.79 10.82 -5.81
C GLU A 137 -6.28 11.15 -5.92
N VAL A 138 -6.60 12.17 -6.70
CA VAL A 138 -7.99 12.49 -7.06
C VAL A 138 -8.20 12.27 -8.56
N ARG A 139 -9.33 11.67 -8.91
CA ARG A 139 -9.73 11.41 -10.30
C ARG A 139 -11.19 11.78 -10.51
N SER A 140 -11.54 12.14 -11.74
CA SER A 140 -12.95 12.29 -12.13
C SER A 140 -13.67 10.95 -12.05
N LEU A 141 -14.95 10.98 -11.70
CA LEU A 141 -15.79 9.78 -11.64
C LEU A 141 -15.96 9.11 -13.02
N GLU A 142 -15.79 9.85 -14.11
CA GLU A 142 -15.84 9.32 -15.49
C GLU A 142 -14.64 8.44 -15.84
N SER A 143 -13.52 8.54 -15.09
CA SER A 143 -12.31 7.77 -15.38
C SER A 143 -12.41 6.29 -14.96
N ARG A 144 -13.59 5.82 -14.53
CA ARG A 144 -13.87 4.42 -14.17
C ARG A 144 -14.75 3.77 -15.26
N PRO A 145 -14.15 3.22 -16.34
CA PRO A 145 -14.91 2.70 -17.48
C PRO A 145 -15.85 1.52 -17.16
N TRP A 146 -15.66 0.84 -16.02
CA TRP A 146 -16.34 -0.42 -15.70
C TRP A 146 -17.45 -0.31 -14.65
N LEU A 147 -17.73 0.88 -14.11
CA LEU A 147 -18.77 1.08 -13.10
C LEU A 147 -19.74 2.17 -13.58
N PRO A 148 -21.04 1.87 -13.77
CA PRO A 148 -22.03 2.91 -14.05
C PRO A 148 -22.17 3.81 -12.82
N VAL A 149 -21.42 4.90 -12.79
CA VAL A 149 -21.52 5.89 -11.71
C VAL A 149 -22.81 6.68 -11.91
N LYS A 150 -23.84 6.37 -11.12
CA LYS A 150 -25.06 7.19 -11.06
C LYS A 150 -24.70 8.58 -10.54
N ARG A 151 -24.64 9.56 -11.45
CA ARG A 151 -24.43 10.97 -11.10
C ARG A 151 -25.63 11.47 -10.30
N THR A 152 -25.41 11.78 -9.03
CA THR A 152 -26.43 12.44 -8.21
C THR A 152 -26.58 13.90 -8.67
N ARG A 153 -27.83 14.36 -8.84
CA ARG A 153 -28.14 15.75 -9.22
C ARG A 153 -27.79 16.75 -8.11
N ALA A 154 -27.84 16.31 -6.86
CA ALA A 154 -27.50 17.08 -5.67
C ALA A 154 -26.44 16.30 -4.85
N PRO A 155 -25.14 16.62 -5.01
CA PRO A 155 -24.08 15.93 -4.29
C PRO A 155 -24.19 16.24 -2.79
N LYS A 156 -24.09 15.21 -1.94
CA LYS A 156 -24.12 15.33 -0.47
C LYS A 156 -22.76 15.06 0.16
N ARG A 157 -21.88 14.35 -0.54
CA ARG A 157 -20.53 14.04 -0.10
C ARG A 157 -19.54 14.23 -1.24
N PHE A 158 -18.26 14.35 -0.93
CA PHE A 158 -17.23 14.57 -1.96
C PHE A 158 -17.14 13.38 -2.93
N GLN A 159 -17.49 12.16 -2.48
CA GLN A 159 -17.51 10.96 -3.33
C GLN A 159 -18.56 11.03 -4.45
N ASP A 160 -19.54 11.95 -4.36
CA ASP A 160 -20.50 12.22 -5.44
C ASP A 160 -19.90 13.09 -6.57
N LEU A 161 -18.78 13.77 -6.28
CA LEU A 161 -18.09 14.72 -7.15
C LEU A 161 -16.82 14.12 -7.75
N LEU A 162 -15.98 13.46 -6.95
CA LEU A 162 -14.71 12.87 -7.39
C LEU A 162 -14.42 11.53 -6.71
N ALA A 163 -13.49 10.77 -7.28
CA ALA A 163 -12.88 9.62 -6.61
C ALA A 163 -11.55 10.05 -5.98
N ALA A 164 -11.36 9.77 -4.70
CA ALA A 164 -10.10 9.98 -4.00
C ALA A 164 -9.54 8.63 -3.55
N ASN A 165 -8.23 8.41 -3.75
CA ASN A 165 -7.53 7.21 -3.29
C ASN A 165 -6.15 7.59 -2.74
N LEU A 166 -5.61 6.73 -1.89
CA LEU A 166 -4.21 6.81 -1.52
C LEU A 166 -3.36 6.17 -2.63
N THR A 167 -2.30 6.86 -3.06
CA THR A 167 -1.37 6.37 -4.09
C THR A 167 0.07 6.64 -3.67
N SER A 168 1.01 6.06 -4.39
CA SER A 168 2.46 6.31 -4.30
C SER A 168 3.11 5.62 -5.49
N ILE A 169 4.44 5.68 -5.58
CA ILE A 169 5.18 4.83 -6.50
C ILE A 169 4.88 3.34 -6.24
N SER A 170 4.81 2.50 -7.27
CA SER A 170 4.68 1.06 -7.05
C SER A 170 5.99 0.45 -6.55
N LEU A 171 5.90 -0.56 -5.68
CA LEU A 171 7.07 -1.31 -5.18
C LEU A 171 7.98 -1.78 -6.32
N ARG A 172 7.41 -2.37 -7.37
CA ARG A 172 8.15 -2.82 -8.56
C ARG A 172 8.96 -1.70 -9.23
N SER A 173 8.51 -0.46 -9.17
CA SER A 173 9.23 0.66 -9.79
C SER A 173 10.45 1.08 -8.96
N VAL A 174 10.36 1.00 -7.63
CA VAL A 174 11.46 1.35 -6.71
C VAL A 174 12.46 0.20 -6.58
N PHE A 175 11.94 -1.02 -6.46
CA PHE A 175 12.70 -2.20 -6.06
C PHE A 175 12.83 -3.24 -7.20
N GLY A 176 12.38 -2.94 -8.41
CA GLY A 176 12.50 -3.85 -9.55
C GLY A 176 11.86 -5.21 -9.27
N ASP A 177 12.62 -6.28 -9.53
CA ASP A 177 12.26 -7.66 -9.18
C ASP A 177 12.84 -8.10 -7.81
N ARG A 178 13.66 -7.26 -7.13
CA ARG A 178 14.27 -7.58 -5.82
C ARG A 178 14.39 -6.35 -4.86
N PRO A 179 13.95 -6.46 -3.60
CA PRO A 179 13.98 -5.39 -2.57
C PRO A 179 15.35 -4.81 -2.26
N VAL A 180 16.41 -5.58 -2.48
CA VAL A 180 17.79 -5.23 -2.11
C VAL A 180 18.32 -4.10 -3.00
N ASP A 181 17.58 -3.75 -4.06
CA ASP A 181 18.06 -2.88 -5.12
C ASP A 181 18.31 -1.42 -4.73
N LEU A 182 17.77 -0.91 -3.61
CA LEU A 182 18.14 0.43 -3.10
C LEU A 182 19.53 0.47 -2.45
N GLY A 183 20.14 -0.68 -2.11
CA GLY A 183 21.44 -0.74 -1.43
C GLY A 183 21.38 -0.51 0.09
N LEU A 184 20.18 -0.36 0.67
CA LEU A 184 20.02 -0.08 2.10
C LEU A 184 20.44 -1.24 3.02
N ALA A 185 20.40 -2.48 2.53
CA ALA A 185 20.86 -3.65 3.28
C ALA A 185 22.37 -3.62 3.56
N GLU A 186 23.14 -2.88 2.76
CA GLU A 186 24.60 -2.78 2.91
C GLU A 186 25.02 -1.64 3.84
N ILE A 187 24.11 -0.72 4.17
CA ILE A 187 24.40 0.41 5.05
C ILE A 187 24.57 -0.08 6.50
N SER A 188 25.62 0.41 7.14
CA SER A 188 25.94 0.17 8.55
C SER A 188 25.88 1.42 9.43
N ASP A 189 25.64 2.60 8.84
CA ASP A 189 25.51 3.86 9.57
C ASP A 189 24.16 3.90 10.32
N VAL A 190 24.19 3.59 11.61
CA VAL A 190 23.00 3.56 12.48
C VAL A 190 22.32 4.94 12.58
N PRO A 191 23.03 6.06 12.84
CA PRO A 191 22.42 7.40 12.81
C PRO A 191 21.65 7.71 11.52
N PHE A 192 22.21 7.36 10.36
CA PHE A 192 21.53 7.53 9.07
C PHE A 192 20.24 6.69 9.00
N LEU A 193 20.32 5.41 9.36
CA LEU A 193 19.17 4.50 9.34
C LEU A 193 18.07 4.94 10.33
N VAL A 194 18.45 5.41 11.52
CA VAL A 194 17.51 5.98 12.51
C VAL A 194 16.82 7.22 11.93
N SER A 195 17.57 8.13 11.32
CA SER A 195 16.99 9.31 10.66
C SER A 195 16.01 8.89 9.55
N LEU A 196 16.38 7.91 8.73
CA LEU A 196 15.51 7.38 7.68
C LEU A 196 14.24 6.73 8.26
N ALA A 197 14.34 5.92 9.29
CA ALA A 197 13.20 5.30 9.96
C ALA A 197 12.25 6.34 10.58
N SER A 198 12.78 7.41 11.17
CA SER A 198 11.97 8.51 11.71
C SER A 198 11.24 9.27 10.59
N THR A 199 11.92 9.62 9.49
CA THR A 199 11.29 10.28 8.35
C THR A 199 10.22 9.39 7.70
N LEU A 200 10.50 8.09 7.52
CA LEU A 200 9.52 7.13 6.99
C LEU A 200 8.31 6.94 7.92
N THR A 201 8.51 6.91 9.24
CA THR A 201 7.41 6.91 10.23
C THR A 201 6.49 8.11 9.98
N ALA A 202 7.05 9.32 9.84
CA ALA A 202 6.26 10.51 9.55
C ALA A 202 5.50 10.41 8.20
N ARG A 203 6.09 9.82 7.16
CA ARG A 203 5.42 9.58 5.87
C ARG A 203 4.30 8.54 5.97
N VAL A 204 4.48 7.48 6.78
CA VAL A 204 3.43 6.49 7.06
C VAL A 204 2.28 7.13 7.83
N ASP A 205 2.56 7.91 8.88
CA ASP A 205 1.55 8.63 9.66
C ASP A 205 0.73 9.58 8.78
N HIS A 206 1.41 10.33 7.91
CA HIS A 206 0.74 11.19 6.94
C HIS A 206 -0.16 10.40 5.98
N GLY A 207 0.31 9.25 5.49
CA GLY A 207 -0.50 8.36 4.66
C GLY A 207 -1.72 7.80 5.38
N LEU A 208 -1.56 7.39 6.64
CA LEU A 208 -2.64 6.93 7.51
C LEU A 208 -3.68 8.03 7.75
N TYR A 209 -3.22 9.27 7.95
CA TYR A 209 -4.08 10.45 8.09
C TYR A 209 -4.90 10.70 6.81
N ILE A 210 -4.25 10.68 5.62
CA ILE A 210 -4.97 10.83 4.34
C ILE A 210 -6.03 9.75 4.19
N ALA A 211 -5.66 8.49 4.44
CA ALA A 211 -6.54 7.34 4.30
C ALA A 211 -7.75 7.43 5.24
N HIS A 212 -7.53 7.80 6.51
CA HIS A 212 -8.61 8.04 7.47
C HIS A 212 -9.58 9.11 6.97
N ARG A 213 -9.07 10.20 6.36
CA ARG A 213 -9.90 11.28 5.84
C ARG A 213 -10.74 10.87 4.62
N ILE A 214 -10.21 10.03 3.72
CA ILE A 214 -10.91 9.65 2.49
C ILE A 214 -11.83 8.42 2.67
N TYR A 215 -11.46 7.48 3.54
CA TYR A 215 -12.18 6.23 3.77
C TYR A 215 -13.05 6.25 5.04
N GLY A 216 -12.75 7.16 5.98
CA GLY A 216 -13.39 7.28 7.29
C GLY A 216 -12.93 6.24 8.31
N GLU A 217 -13.57 6.23 9.47
CA GLU A 217 -13.40 5.24 10.55
C GLU A 217 -14.03 3.87 10.22
N LYS A 218 -13.86 3.38 8.99
CA LYS A 218 -14.29 2.02 8.70
C LYS A 218 -13.39 1.06 9.46
N LYS A 219 -13.99 0.24 10.33
CA LYS A 219 -13.33 -0.88 11.03
C LYS A 219 -12.55 -1.81 10.09
N ASN A 220 -12.88 -1.81 8.80
CA ASN A 220 -12.29 -2.69 7.81
C ASN A 220 -11.76 -1.83 6.67
N TRP A 221 -10.50 -1.40 6.78
CA TRP A 221 -9.76 -0.93 5.62
C TRP A 221 -9.79 -2.03 4.56
N THR A 222 -10.02 -1.67 3.30
CA THR A 222 -9.99 -2.68 2.25
C THR A 222 -8.56 -3.20 2.10
N PRO A 223 -8.36 -4.45 1.65
CA PRO A 223 -7.02 -4.97 1.36
C PRO A 223 -6.25 -4.16 0.29
N SER A 224 -6.90 -3.24 -0.44
CA SER A 224 -6.21 -2.28 -1.31
C SER A 224 -5.60 -1.07 -0.58
N GLU A 225 -5.95 -0.86 0.69
CA GLU A 225 -5.58 0.32 1.49
C GLU A 225 -4.45 -0.01 2.50
N SER A 226 -4.26 -1.28 2.83
CA SER A 226 -3.18 -1.80 3.67
C SER A 226 -2.37 -2.84 2.89
N PRO A 227 -1.03 -2.90 3.04
CA PRO A 227 -0.23 -3.90 2.32
C PRO A 227 -0.65 -5.32 2.71
N ALA A 228 -0.61 -6.25 1.75
CA ALA A 228 -0.85 -7.67 2.01
C ALA A 228 0.13 -8.20 3.06
N ARG A 229 1.40 -7.77 2.99
CA ARG A 229 2.41 -7.98 4.04
C ARG A 229 3.09 -6.67 4.39
N VAL A 230 3.24 -6.37 5.68
CA VAL A 230 3.94 -5.14 6.13
C VAL A 230 5.46 -5.22 5.97
N PHE A 231 5.95 -6.41 5.64
CA PHE A 231 7.33 -6.64 5.28
C PHE A 231 7.41 -7.19 3.86
N PHE A 232 8.64 -7.25 3.42
CA PHE A 232 9.08 -7.68 2.12
C PHE A 232 9.25 -9.20 2.13
N ASP A 233 8.40 -9.93 1.39
CA ASP A 233 8.31 -11.40 1.45
C ASP A 233 8.98 -12.04 0.22
N TYR A 234 10.13 -12.72 0.44
CA TYR A 234 10.90 -13.41 -0.60
C TYR A 234 11.01 -14.87 -0.25
N ARG A 235 10.16 -15.68 -0.86
CA ARG A 235 10.22 -17.12 -0.71
C ARG A 235 10.60 -17.71 -2.07
N GLY A 236 11.91 -17.85 -2.28
CA GLY A 236 12.49 -18.45 -3.50
C GLY A 236 12.67 -17.50 -4.69
N ASP A 237 13.43 -17.95 -5.69
CA ASP A 237 13.83 -17.15 -6.86
C ASP A 237 12.68 -16.82 -7.84
N GLU A 238 11.52 -17.48 -7.71
CA GLU A 238 10.37 -17.32 -8.61
C GLU A 238 9.19 -16.54 -7.99
N GLU A 239 9.14 -16.40 -6.66
CA GLU A 239 7.99 -15.84 -5.96
C GLU A 239 8.17 -14.33 -5.71
N LYS A 240 7.42 -13.52 -6.47
CA LYS A 240 7.40 -12.06 -6.33
C LYS A 240 6.54 -11.65 -5.15
N ASP A 241 6.98 -10.64 -4.41
CA ASP A 241 6.24 -10.04 -3.29
C ASP A 241 4.77 -9.75 -3.69
N PRO A 242 3.77 -10.14 -2.87
CA PRO A 242 2.35 -10.02 -3.21
C PRO A 242 1.89 -8.57 -3.44
N ASP A 243 2.66 -7.61 -2.93
CA ASP A 243 2.43 -6.18 -3.06
C ASP A 243 3.27 -5.54 -4.18
N SER A 244 3.94 -6.31 -5.04
CA SER A 244 4.83 -5.77 -6.10
C SER A 244 4.21 -4.62 -6.92
N PHE A 245 2.90 -4.69 -7.17
CA PHE A 245 2.16 -3.65 -7.90
C PHE A 245 1.33 -2.72 -7.01
N SER A 246 1.33 -2.95 -5.69
CA SER A 246 0.65 -2.11 -4.73
C SER A 246 1.27 -0.70 -4.69
N ARG A 247 0.39 0.28 -4.48
CA ARG A 247 0.70 1.71 -4.28
C ARG A 247 0.13 2.13 -2.91
N GLY A 248 0.23 3.42 -2.57
CA GLY A 248 -0.25 3.95 -1.30
C GLY A 248 0.73 3.67 -0.17
N LEU A 249 0.28 2.99 0.88
CA LEU A 249 1.11 2.71 2.07
C LEU A 249 2.18 1.65 1.87
N ALA A 250 1.99 0.71 0.93
CA ALA A 250 2.85 -0.47 0.85
C ALA A 250 4.34 -0.15 0.72
N PRO A 251 4.78 0.78 -0.16
CA PRO A 251 6.20 1.13 -0.29
C PRO A 251 6.81 1.71 0.99
N SER A 252 6.17 2.70 1.61
CA SER A 252 6.71 3.33 2.81
C SER A 252 6.70 2.40 4.01
N VAL A 253 5.65 1.59 4.18
CA VAL A 253 5.53 0.62 5.29
C VAL A 253 6.59 -0.47 5.18
N LYS A 254 6.78 -1.07 4.00
CA LYS A 254 7.80 -2.11 3.83
C LYS A 254 9.22 -1.57 3.92
N LEU A 255 9.46 -0.36 3.41
CA LEU A 255 10.75 0.31 3.55
C LEU A 255 11.04 0.66 5.03
N LEU A 256 10.03 1.11 5.78
CA LEU A 256 10.13 1.34 7.21
C LEU A 256 10.48 0.05 7.96
N HIS A 257 9.76 -1.05 7.68
CA HIS A 257 10.09 -2.35 8.25
C HIS A 257 11.55 -2.74 7.98
N MET A 258 11.98 -2.70 6.72
CA MET A 258 13.34 -3.08 6.34
C MET A 258 14.39 -2.21 7.02
N THR A 259 14.15 -0.90 7.11
CA THR A 259 15.06 0.03 7.77
C THR A 259 15.20 -0.29 9.25
N VAL A 260 14.09 -0.50 9.98
CA VAL A 260 14.14 -0.84 11.40
C VAL A 260 14.69 -2.25 11.65
N ALA A 261 14.38 -3.22 10.79
CA ALA A 261 14.98 -4.55 10.85
C ALA A 261 16.51 -4.47 10.67
N ARG A 262 16.98 -3.64 9.74
CA ARG A 262 18.42 -3.40 9.54
C ARG A 262 19.08 -2.74 10.75
N ILE A 263 18.41 -1.76 11.38
CA ILE A 263 18.88 -1.20 12.65
C ILE A 263 18.98 -2.31 13.69
N ALA A 264 17.96 -3.16 13.85
CA ALA A 264 17.94 -4.24 14.83
C ALA A 264 19.07 -5.26 14.64
N GLU A 265 19.46 -5.53 13.39
CA GLU A 265 20.61 -6.39 13.06
C GLU A 265 21.96 -5.80 13.49
N ILE A 266 22.13 -4.48 13.39
CA ILE A 266 23.39 -3.78 13.68
C ILE A 266 23.46 -3.38 15.17
N ASP A 267 22.39 -2.77 15.66
CA ASP A 267 22.24 -2.23 17.01
C ASP A 267 20.78 -2.40 17.46
N ALA A 268 20.52 -3.52 18.15
CA ALA A 268 19.21 -3.81 18.71
C ALA A 268 18.67 -2.69 19.62
N SER A 269 19.55 -2.00 20.36
CA SER A 269 19.14 -0.96 21.30
C SER A 269 18.58 0.27 20.59
N ALA A 270 19.13 0.62 19.43
CA ALA A 270 18.64 1.70 18.59
C ALA A 270 17.28 1.40 17.92
N ALA A 271 16.94 0.12 17.73
CA ALA A 271 15.65 -0.30 17.16
C ALA A 271 14.51 -0.33 18.19
N LEU A 272 14.81 -0.55 19.48
CA LEU A 272 13.80 -0.69 20.54
C LEU A 272 12.80 0.47 20.64
N PRO A 273 13.19 1.76 20.51
CA PRO A 273 12.24 2.86 20.54
C PRO A 273 11.15 2.75 19.47
N PHE A 274 11.49 2.32 18.25
CA PHE A 274 10.52 2.11 17.17
C PHE A 274 9.59 0.94 17.48
N ILE A 275 10.16 -0.19 17.94
CA ILE A 275 9.40 -1.40 18.27
C ILE A 275 8.38 -1.09 19.39
N TRP A 276 8.81 -0.44 20.46
CA TRP A 276 7.91 -0.11 21.57
C TRP A 276 6.89 0.95 21.18
N HIS A 277 7.25 1.93 20.35
CA HIS A 277 6.27 2.85 19.79
C HIS A 277 5.18 2.10 19.01
N TRP A 278 5.56 1.15 18.15
CA TRP A 278 4.62 0.36 17.37
C TRP A 278 3.71 -0.52 18.24
N ARG A 279 4.22 -1.09 19.33
CA ARG A 279 3.45 -1.90 20.29
C ARG A 279 2.28 -1.15 20.92
N HIS A 280 2.48 0.13 21.20
CA HIS A 280 1.50 0.99 21.88
C HIS A 280 0.65 1.80 20.89
N SER A 281 0.89 1.65 19.59
CA SER A 281 0.12 2.35 18.58
C SER A 281 -1.28 1.75 18.43
N VAL A 282 -2.26 2.63 18.19
CA VAL A 282 -3.63 2.25 17.85
C VAL A 282 -3.79 1.82 16.39
N SER A 283 -2.76 2.05 15.55
CA SER A 283 -2.81 1.71 14.13
C SER A 283 -2.50 0.23 13.91
N ASP A 284 -3.38 -0.44 13.17
CA ASP A 284 -3.20 -1.82 12.72
C ASP A 284 -1.90 -2.02 11.94
N VAL A 285 -1.47 -1.01 11.15
CA VAL A 285 -0.22 -1.08 10.39
C VAL A 285 0.99 -1.20 11.34
N TYR A 286 1.04 -0.38 12.38
CA TYR A 286 2.12 -0.43 13.36
C TYR A 286 2.07 -1.69 14.22
N ARG A 287 0.88 -2.13 14.63
CA ARG A 287 0.75 -3.41 15.37
C ARG A 287 1.21 -4.60 14.53
N ARG A 288 0.93 -4.59 13.22
CA ARG A 288 1.45 -5.59 12.27
C ARG A 288 2.97 -5.51 12.14
N LEU A 289 3.55 -4.30 12.00
CA LEU A 289 5.00 -4.09 11.97
C LEU A 289 5.69 -4.62 13.25
N TRP A 290 5.11 -4.31 14.41
CA TRP A 290 5.56 -4.84 15.69
C TRP A 290 5.51 -6.38 15.71
N ALA A 291 4.42 -6.98 15.24
CA ALA A 291 4.27 -8.43 15.21
C ALA A 291 5.31 -9.13 14.30
N VAL A 292 5.84 -8.45 13.28
CA VAL A 292 6.95 -9.00 12.48
C VAL A 292 8.24 -9.02 13.29
N LEU A 293 8.63 -7.90 13.90
CA LEU A 293 9.88 -7.83 14.67
C LEU A 293 9.81 -8.65 15.97
N ALA A 294 8.61 -8.82 16.55
CA ALA A 294 8.38 -9.65 17.71
C ALA A 294 8.57 -11.17 17.47
N ARG A 295 8.78 -11.60 16.22
CA ARG A 295 9.17 -12.98 15.90
C ARG A 295 10.58 -13.30 16.38
N ASP A 296 11.45 -12.31 16.49
CA ASP A 296 12.79 -12.50 17.03
C ASP A 296 12.76 -12.44 18.57
N ALA A 297 13.14 -13.55 19.21
CA ALA A 297 13.21 -13.67 20.67
C ALA A 297 14.24 -12.74 21.31
N ARG A 298 15.22 -12.25 20.54
CA ARG A 298 16.21 -11.28 21.01
C ARG A 298 15.63 -9.87 21.11
N MET A 299 14.59 -9.57 20.33
CA MET A 299 13.99 -8.23 20.26
C MET A 299 12.83 -8.06 21.23
N VAL A 300 11.97 -9.07 21.35
CA VAL A 300 10.77 -9.01 22.19
C VAL A 300 10.67 -10.23 23.11
N PRO A 301 10.59 -10.03 24.44
CA PRO A 301 10.38 -11.10 25.42
C PRO A 301 9.08 -11.88 25.16
N ALA A 302 9.09 -13.17 25.50
CA ALA A 302 7.93 -14.04 25.30
C ALA A 302 6.69 -13.57 26.09
N LYS A 303 6.90 -12.94 27.26
CA LYS A 303 5.82 -12.36 28.07
C LYS A 303 5.03 -11.31 27.29
N ASP A 304 5.71 -10.36 26.66
CA ASP A 304 5.07 -9.28 25.89
C ASP A 304 4.34 -9.82 24.65
N VAL A 305 4.88 -10.88 24.04
CA VAL A 305 4.21 -11.62 22.95
C VAL A 305 2.92 -12.29 23.45
N GLY A 306 2.98 -12.96 24.60
CA GLY A 306 1.81 -13.60 25.22
C GLY A 306 0.71 -12.59 25.53
N GLU A 307 1.06 -11.49 26.21
CA GLU A 307 0.13 -10.40 26.53
C GLU A 307 -0.51 -9.80 25.28
N PHE A 308 0.28 -9.58 24.22
CA PHE A 308 -0.23 -9.08 22.95
C PHE A 308 -1.23 -10.05 22.32
N LEU A 309 -0.88 -11.33 22.17
CA LEU A 309 -1.72 -12.34 21.53
C LEU A 309 -3.04 -12.56 22.29
N LEU A 310 -3.00 -12.49 23.61
CA LEU A 310 -4.19 -12.57 24.46
C LEU A 310 -5.06 -11.31 24.39
N SER A 311 -4.48 -10.14 24.09
CA SER A 311 -5.21 -8.88 23.95
C SER A 311 -5.96 -8.72 22.61
N LEU A 312 -5.66 -9.54 21.60
CA LEU A 312 -6.30 -9.48 20.29
C LEU A 312 -7.80 -9.75 20.40
N ASP A 313 -8.62 -8.99 19.69
CA ASP A 313 -10.05 -9.32 19.56
C ASP A 313 -10.28 -10.51 18.61
N GLU A 314 -11.52 -11.01 18.50
CA GLU A 314 -11.82 -12.15 17.63
C GLU A 314 -11.57 -11.88 16.14
N TYR A 315 -11.74 -10.62 15.70
CA TYR A 315 -11.51 -10.25 14.31
C TYR A 315 -10.01 -10.26 14.00
N GLU A 316 -9.21 -9.62 14.85
CA GLU A 316 -7.75 -9.58 14.75
C GLU A 316 -7.12 -10.96 14.85
N PHE A 317 -7.63 -11.81 15.74
CA PHE A 317 -7.07 -13.13 16.02
C PHE A 317 -7.26 -14.11 14.84
N TRP A 318 -8.39 -14.01 14.11
CA TRP A 318 -8.79 -14.95 13.07
C TRP A 318 -8.67 -14.43 11.63
N ASN A 319 -8.62 -13.11 11.42
CA ASN A 319 -8.59 -12.54 10.07
C ASN A 319 -7.19 -12.55 9.45
N LEU A 320 -6.84 -13.67 8.82
CA LEU A 320 -5.58 -13.86 8.11
C LEU A 320 -5.37 -12.95 6.90
N THR A 321 -6.44 -12.33 6.37
CA THR A 321 -6.31 -11.42 5.23
C THR A 321 -5.78 -10.06 5.68
N MET A 322 -6.21 -9.61 6.86
CA MET A 322 -5.84 -8.31 7.42
C MET A 322 -4.65 -8.39 8.36
N PHE A 323 -4.51 -9.49 9.11
CA PHE A 323 -3.49 -9.69 10.14
C PHE A 323 -2.72 -11.00 9.98
N PRO A 324 -2.15 -11.31 8.79
CA PRO A 324 -1.36 -12.53 8.60
C PRO A 324 -0.17 -12.58 9.56
N GLU A 325 0.42 -11.42 9.88
CA GLU A 325 1.56 -11.33 10.79
C GLU A 325 1.25 -11.76 12.23
N PHE A 326 -0.01 -11.63 12.68
CA PHE A 326 -0.40 -12.06 14.03
C PHE A 326 -0.49 -13.58 14.12
N ALA A 327 -1.02 -14.22 13.08
CA ALA A 327 -1.04 -15.69 12.98
C ALA A 327 0.37 -16.27 12.85
N GLU A 328 1.23 -15.61 12.07
CA GLU A 328 2.64 -16.01 11.94
C GLU A 328 3.41 -15.84 13.25
N LEU A 329 3.22 -14.71 13.97
CA LEU A 329 3.80 -14.49 15.29
C LEU A 329 3.35 -15.56 16.29
N ARG A 330 2.04 -15.84 16.33
CA ARG A 330 1.44 -16.87 17.19
C ARG A 330 2.09 -18.23 16.95
N ALA A 331 2.27 -18.63 15.70
CA ALA A 331 2.90 -19.89 15.35
C ALA A 331 4.38 -19.94 15.75
N LEU A 332 5.17 -18.96 15.30
CA LEU A 332 6.62 -18.92 15.49
C LEU A 332 7.04 -18.79 16.96
N ARG A 333 6.25 -18.09 17.78
CA ARG A 333 6.58 -17.86 19.19
C ARG A 333 5.86 -18.80 20.16
N PHE A 334 4.98 -19.68 19.69
CA PHE A 334 4.16 -20.53 20.55
C PHE A 334 4.98 -21.32 21.57
N ALA A 335 6.08 -21.93 21.13
CA ALA A 335 6.97 -22.73 21.98
C ALA A 335 7.69 -21.90 23.05
N ASN A 336 7.86 -20.58 22.85
CA ASN A 336 8.54 -19.71 23.80
C ASN A 336 7.60 -19.11 24.85
N LEU A 337 6.28 -19.21 24.67
CA LEU A 337 5.31 -18.67 25.61
C LEU A 337 5.29 -19.47 26.90
N ASP A 338 4.91 -18.81 28.00
CA ASP A 338 4.63 -19.51 29.25
C ASP A 338 3.42 -20.45 29.11
N GLU A 339 3.31 -21.39 30.05
CA GLU A 339 2.29 -22.43 30.01
C GLU A 339 0.87 -21.86 30.04
N GLU A 340 0.64 -20.80 30.82
CA GLU A 340 -0.67 -20.18 30.96
C GLU A 340 -1.13 -19.54 29.63
N ALA A 341 -0.24 -18.82 28.95
CA ALA A 341 -0.49 -18.22 27.66
C ALA A 341 -0.72 -19.28 26.59
N ARG A 342 0.11 -20.35 26.54
CA ARG A 342 -0.08 -21.47 25.60
C ARG A 342 -1.45 -22.13 25.78
N GLN A 343 -1.83 -22.45 27.00
CA GLN A 343 -3.13 -23.05 27.30
C GLN A 343 -4.30 -22.13 26.95
N SER A 344 -4.17 -20.83 27.22
CA SER A 344 -5.22 -19.85 26.91
C SER A 344 -5.40 -19.67 25.41
N ILE A 345 -4.30 -19.58 24.65
CA ILE A 345 -4.33 -19.51 23.18
C ILE A 345 -4.86 -20.81 22.58
N ALA A 346 -4.44 -21.98 23.07
CA ALA A 346 -4.93 -23.28 22.60
C ALA A 346 -6.43 -23.43 22.84
N ARG A 347 -6.93 -23.06 24.02
CA ARG A 347 -8.38 -23.03 24.33
C ARG A 347 -9.14 -22.11 23.39
N ARG A 348 -8.60 -20.93 23.10
CA ARG A 348 -9.21 -19.98 22.15
C ARG A 348 -9.24 -20.54 20.73
N LEU A 349 -8.16 -21.17 20.28
CA LEU A 349 -8.11 -21.85 18.98
C LEU A 349 -9.15 -22.97 18.90
N GLN A 350 -9.31 -23.79 19.94
CA GLN A 350 -10.32 -24.87 19.96
C GLN A 350 -11.76 -24.36 19.86
N GLN A 351 -12.06 -23.15 20.33
CA GLN A 351 -13.39 -22.54 20.18
C GLN A 351 -13.70 -22.19 18.71
N GLY A 352 -12.66 -21.94 17.91
CA GLY A 352 -12.78 -21.57 16.51
C GLY A 352 -13.26 -20.14 16.27
N PRO A 353 -13.26 -19.70 15.00
CA PRO A 353 -13.70 -18.35 14.66
C PRO A 353 -15.20 -18.15 14.94
N PRO A 354 -15.63 -16.96 15.37
CA PRO A 354 -17.04 -16.69 15.67
C PRO A 354 -17.91 -16.64 14.41
N ARG A 355 -19.21 -16.99 14.56
CA ARG A 355 -20.17 -17.14 13.45
C ARG A 355 -20.35 -15.88 12.60
N ASP A 356 -20.13 -14.71 13.18
CA ASP A 356 -20.29 -13.40 12.55
C ASP A 356 -19.24 -13.11 11.46
N LEU A 357 -18.13 -13.85 11.43
CA LEU A 357 -17.15 -13.79 10.35
C LEU A 357 -17.66 -14.36 9.01
N TRP A 358 -18.76 -15.13 9.03
CA TRP A 358 -19.37 -15.68 7.81
C TRP A 358 -20.68 -14.98 7.43
N PRO A 359 -21.01 -14.90 6.12
CA PRO A 359 -22.29 -14.39 5.68
C PRO A 359 -23.48 -15.09 6.35
N ARG A 360 -24.53 -14.33 6.68
CA ARG A 360 -25.75 -14.86 7.34
C ARG A 360 -26.45 -15.97 6.54
N LYS A 361 -26.24 -16.01 5.22
CA LYS A 361 -26.85 -16.98 4.31
C LYS A 361 -26.18 -18.37 4.34
N LEU A 362 -24.98 -18.47 4.92
CA LEU A 362 -24.24 -19.74 4.97
C LEU A 362 -24.87 -20.69 5.99
N LYS A 363 -25.03 -21.97 5.63
CA LYS A 363 -25.72 -22.95 6.48
C LYS A 363 -24.87 -23.27 7.72
N ALA A 364 -25.52 -23.56 8.85
CA ALA A 364 -24.81 -23.85 10.10
C ALA A 364 -23.82 -25.02 9.99
N ARG A 365 -24.16 -26.06 9.22
CA ARG A 365 -23.27 -27.20 8.98
C ARG A 365 -22.02 -26.81 8.19
N GLU A 366 -22.17 -25.95 7.18
CA GLU A 366 -21.04 -25.44 6.40
C GLU A 366 -20.12 -24.59 7.27
N VAL A 367 -20.70 -23.72 8.11
CA VAL A 367 -19.92 -22.92 9.07
C VAL A 367 -19.13 -23.81 10.02
N LYS A 368 -19.73 -24.86 10.59
CA LYS A 368 -19.01 -25.79 11.46
C LYS A 368 -17.85 -26.48 10.74
N ASN A 369 -18.04 -26.83 9.46
CA ASN A 369 -16.97 -27.40 8.64
C ASN A 369 -15.82 -26.40 8.43
N TYR A 370 -16.14 -25.14 8.11
CA TYR A 370 -15.14 -24.07 8.00
C TYR A 370 -14.44 -23.80 9.33
N GLN A 371 -15.16 -23.75 10.45
CA GLN A 371 -14.57 -23.61 11.78
C GLN A 371 -13.54 -24.72 12.01
N ARG A 372 -13.93 -25.98 11.81
CA ARG A 372 -13.03 -27.12 11.99
C ARG A 372 -11.78 -27.02 11.11
N HIS A 373 -11.95 -26.65 9.84
CA HIS A 373 -10.83 -26.41 8.93
C HIS A 373 -9.89 -25.31 9.45
N PHE A 374 -10.42 -24.16 9.88
CA PHE A 374 -9.62 -23.04 10.38
C PHE A 374 -8.85 -23.41 11.65
N ILE A 375 -9.49 -24.15 12.56
CA ILE A 375 -8.85 -24.65 13.79
C ILE A 375 -7.68 -25.57 13.42
N ALA A 376 -7.92 -26.57 12.56
CA ALA A 376 -6.91 -27.51 12.11
C ALA A 376 -5.74 -26.80 11.41
N ARG A 377 -6.04 -25.83 10.55
CA ARG A 377 -5.02 -25.02 9.86
C ARG A 377 -4.13 -24.26 10.84
N GLU A 378 -4.69 -23.63 11.87
CA GLU A 378 -3.89 -22.83 12.81
C GLU A 378 -3.05 -23.68 13.76
N PHE A 379 -3.57 -24.83 14.23
CA PHE A 379 -2.74 -25.77 14.98
C PHE A 379 -1.63 -26.37 14.11
N ARG A 380 -1.94 -26.75 12.86
CA ARG A 380 -0.93 -27.21 11.92
C ARG A 380 0.15 -26.15 11.64
N ARG A 381 -0.23 -24.86 11.58
CA ARG A 381 0.72 -23.74 11.47
C ARG A 381 1.68 -23.69 12.66
N ILE A 382 1.17 -23.92 13.88
CA ILE A 382 1.99 -23.98 15.11
C ILE A 382 2.96 -25.17 15.04
N GLU A 383 2.51 -26.36 14.64
CA GLU A 383 3.38 -27.54 14.48
C GLU A 383 4.50 -27.30 13.46
N ILE A 384 4.18 -26.74 12.29
CA ILE A 384 5.16 -26.43 11.24
C ILE A 384 6.23 -25.46 11.75
N ALA A 385 5.85 -24.56 12.66
CA ALA A 385 6.76 -23.63 13.31
C ALA A 385 7.57 -24.25 14.47
N GLY A 386 7.40 -25.55 14.75
CA GLY A 386 8.07 -26.26 15.83
C GLY A 386 7.41 -26.12 17.20
N GLY A 387 6.15 -25.67 17.26
CA GLY A 387 5.37 -25.60 18.50
C GLY A 387 4.88 -26.98 18.94
N GLU A 388 5.09 -27.31 20.21
CA GLU A 388 4.60 -28.56 20.82
C GLU A 388 3.13 -28.42 21.22
N LEU A 389 2.30 -29.35 20.74
CA LEU A 389 0.90 -29.49 21.14
C LEU A 389 0.76 -30.58 22.21
N SER A 390 -0.33 -30.54 22.99
CA SER A 390 -0.66 -31.66 23.87
C SER A 390 -0.99 -32.91 23.06
N ALA A 391 -0.78 -34.10 23.63
CA ALA A 391 -1.04 -35.37 22.94
C ALA A 391 -2.47 -35.46 22.39
N GLU A 392 -3.47 -35.03 23.18
CA GLU A 392 -4.88 -35.00 22.75
C GLU A 392 -5.12 -34.07 21.55
N LEU A 393 -4.46 -32.90 21.53
CA LEU A 393 -4.54 -31.96 20.42
C LEU A 393 -3.85 -32.51 19.19
N GLN A 394 -2.69 -33.15 19.36
CA GLN A 394 -1.94 -33.77 18.26
C GLN A 394 -2.78 -34.83 17.55
N GLU A 395 -3.39 -35.77 18.30
CA GLU A 395 -4.28 -36.79 17.75
C GLU A 395 -5.46 -36.17 16.98
N TRP A 396 -6.04 -35.08 17.52
CA TRP A 396 -7.13 -34.38 16.84
C TRP A 396 -6.67 -33.70 15.54
N VAL A 397 -5.50 -33.06 15.54
CA VAL A 397 -4.93 -32.41 14.35
C VAL A 397 -4.57 -33.45 13.28
N ASP A 398 -4.02 -34.59 13.66
CA ASP A 398 -3.70 -35.69 12.73
C ASP A 398 -4.97 -36.22 12.04
N MET A 399 -6.04 -36.45 12.82
CA MET A 399 -7.35 -36.83 12.27
C MET A 399 -7.92 -35.75 11.34
N ALA A 400 -7.86 -34.47 11.75
CA ALA A 400 -8.37 -33.36 10.95
C ALA A 400 -7.54 -33.15 9.66
N THR A 401 -6.25 -33.42 9.71
CA THR A 401 -5.34 -33.33 8.56
C THR A 401 -5.60 -34.46 7.56
N GLY A 402 -6.02 -35.65 8.03
CA GLY A 402 -6.55 -36.71 7.16
C GLY A 402 -7.83 -36.30 6.42
N GLU A 403 -8.71 -35.51 7.06
CA GLU A 403 -9.92 -34.96 6.44
C GLU A 403 -9.64 -33.79 5.49
N PHE A 404 -8.65 -32.96 5.83
CA PHE A 404 -8.20 -31.82 5.02
C PHE A 404 -6.79 -32.07 4.49
N ALA A 405 -6.64 -33.00 3.56
CA ALA A 405 -5.34 -33.51 3.08
C ALA A 405 -4.34 -32.42 2.63
N TYR A 406 -4.81 -31.28 2.13
CA TYR A 406 -3.96 -30.15 1.73
C TYR A 406 -3.23 -29.48 2.92
N LEU A 407 -3.65 -29.72 4.17
CA LEU A 407 -2.94 -29.26 5.37
C LEU A 407 -1.62 -30.04 5.62
N LEU A 408 -1.44 -31.23 5.02
CA LEU A 408 -0.19 -31.98 5.15
C LEU A 408 1.01 -31.22 4.60
N ASN A 409 0.82 -30.61 3.44
CA ASN A 409 1.84 -29.90 2.67
C ASN A 409 1.73 -28.37 2.80
N MET A 410 0.97 -27.89 3.79
CA MET A 410 0.83 -26.45 3.97
C MET A 410 2.16 -25.85 4.47
N THR A 411 2.43 -24.63 4.04
CA THR A 411 3.48 -23.78 4.57
C THR A 411 2.94 -22.87 5.67
N ILE A 412 3.84 -22.21 6.43
CA ILE A 412 3.46 -21.33 7.54
C ILE A 412 2.64 -20.10 7.11
N ASP A 413 2.54 -19.81 5.81
CA ASP A 413 1.75 -18.71 5.23
C ASP A 413 0.48 -19.17 4.52
N TYR A 414 0.14 -20.46 4.57
CA TYR A 414 -1.07 -20.96 3.94
C TYR A 414 -2.32 -20.21 4.43
N GLY A 415 -3.14 -19.77 3.49
CA GLY A 415 -4.34 -18.96 3.74
C GLY A 415 -4.08 -17.48 4.01
N PHE A 416 -2.82 -17.03 4.01
CA PHE A 416 -2.51 -15.61 3.93
C PHE A 416 -2.85 -15.11 2.53
N ARG A 417 -2.97 -13.80 2.41
CA ARG A 417 -3.14 -13.17 1.11
C ARG A 417 -1.81 -13.27 0.33
N GLY A 418 -1.62 -14.40 -0.34
CA GLY A 418 -0.73 -14.52 -1.48
C GLY A 418 -1.28 -13.72 -2.66
N ARG A 419 -0.56 -13.73 -3.79
CA ARG A 419 -1.00 -13.13 -5.06
C ARG A 419 -2.50 -13.39 -5.22
N SER A 420 -3.25 -12.36 -5.62
CA SER A 420 -4.50 -12.65 -6.34
C SER A 420 -4.03 -13.49 -7.53
N GLU A 421 -4.10 -14.81 -7.40
CA GLU A 421 -4.48 -15.63 -8.52
C GLU A 421 -5.75 -14.96 -9.00
N ARG A 422 -5.59 -14.04 -9.95
CA ARG A 422 -6.59 -13.96 -10.99
C ARG A 422 -6.67 -15.42 -11.41
N SER A 423 -7.74 -16.08 -11.01
CA SER A 423 -8.39 -17.08 -11.83
C SER A 423 -8.86 -16.44 -13.15
N GLY A 424 -8.01 -15.63 -13.80
CA GLY A 424 -7.78 -15.87 -15.19
C GLY A 424 -7.16 -17.25 -15.18
N GLN A 425 -7.99 -18.25 -15.48
CA GLN A 425 -7.53 -19.24 -16.43
C GLN A 425 -6.68 -18.46 -17.43
N ALA A 426 -5.35 -18.58 -17.33
CA ALA A 426 -4.58 -18.52 -18.55
C ALA A 426 -5.35 -19.46 -19.46
N PRO A 427 -5.86 -19.00 -20.62
CA PRO A 427 -6.48 -19.93 -21.54
C PRO A 427 -5.45 -21.04 -21.67
N SER A 428 -5.90 -22.28 -21.42
CA SER A 428 -5.04 -23.45 -21.27
C SER A 428 -3.88 -23.35 -22.25
N SER A 429 -2.67 -23.76 -21.85
CA SER A 429 -1.47 -23.69 -22.70
C SER A 429 -1.68 -24.31 -24.09
N GLU A 430 -2.76 -25.06 -24.30
CA GLU A 430 -3.32 -25.48 -25.59
C GLU A 430 -3.70 -24.34 -26.56
N SER A 431 -3.98 -23.12 -26.10
CA SER A 431 -4.34 -21.96 -26.94
C SER A 431 -3.15 -21.08 -27.33
N SER A 432 -2.04 -21.15 -26.58
CA SER A 432 -0.89 -20.25 -26.80
C SER A 432 -0.08 -20.61 -28.05
N GLY A 433 0.04 -21.91 -28.38
CA GLY A 433 0.77 -22.36 -29.57
C GLY A 433 0.07 -22.07 -30.90
N ARG A 434 -1.27 -21.92 -30.90
CA ARG A 434 -2.06 -21.69 -32.13
C ARG A 434 -1.70 -20.39 -32.85
N TYR A 435 -1.25 -19.37 -32.11
CA TYR A 435 -0.96 -18.04 -32.65
C TYR A 435 0.48 -17.87 -33.08
N ASP A 436 1.38 -18.72 -32.59
CA ASP A 436 2.80 -18.63 -32.89
C ASP A 436 3.14 -19.24 -34.25
N GLU A 437 2.25 -20.06 -34.81
CA GLU A 437 2.34 -20.61 -36.17
C GLU A 437 1.67 -19.72 -37.24
N LEU A 438 1.00 -18.62 -36.85
CA LEU A 438 0.28 -17.73 -37.75
C LEU A 438 1.01 -16.40 -37.96
N GLU A 439 1.23 -16.02 -39.21
CA GLU A 439 1.86 -14.74 -39.57
C GLU A 439 0.88 -13.73 -40.19
N GLY A 440 1.18 -12.44 -40.00
CA GLY A 440 0.51 -11.33 -40.68
C GLY A 440 -1.00 -11.20 -40.42
N GLU A 441 -1.78 -11.00 -41.49
CA GLU A 441 -3.20 -10.67 -41.43
C GLU A 441 -4.07 -11.80 -40.83
N TYR A 442 -3.61 -13.06 -40.93
CA TYR A 442 -4.29 -14.22 -40.38
C TYR A 442 -4.20 -14.27 -38.85
N ARG A 443 -3.06 -13.85 -38.27
CA ARG A 443 -2.90 -13.69 -36.82
C ARG A 443 -3.82 -12.59 -36.28
N LEU A 444 -3.92 -11.47 -37.01
CA LEU A 444 -4.77 -10.34 -36.65
C LEU A 444 -6.27 -10.70 -36.69
N ARG A 445 -6.74 -11.46 -37.68
CA ARG A 445 -8.14 -11.92 -37.70
C ARG A 445 -8.44 -12.92 -36.60
N ALA A 446 -7.53 -13.84 -36.30
CA ALA A 446 -7.72 -14.81 -35.24
C ALA A 446 -7.78 -14.14 -33.85
N LEU A 447 -6.94 -13.11 -33.61
CA LEU A 447 -7.01 -12.27 -32.42
C LEU A 447 -8.30 -11.43 -32.37
N GLY A 448 -8.80 -10.96 -33.52
CA GLY A 448 -10.02 -10.17 -33.60
C GLY A 448 -11.31 -10.94 -33.30
N VAL A 449 -11.30 -12.27 -33.49
CA VAL A 449 -12.45 -13.16 -33.17
C VAL A 449 -12.47 -13.52 -31.69
N ASP A 450 -11.31 -13.69 -31.05
CA ASP A 450 -11.22 -14.05 -29.62
C ASP A 450 -11.37 -12.83 -28.67
N LEU A 451 -11.30 -11.60 -29.21
CA LEU A 451 -11.44 -10.34 -28.46
C LEU A 451 -12.83 -9.67 -28.59
N ALA A 452 -13.74 -10.28 -29.35
CA ALA A 452 -15.15 -9.86 -29.48
C ALA A 452 -16.04 -10.67 -28.53
#